data_AF-A0A7V0IGD9-F1
#
_entry.id   AF-A0A7V0IGD9-F1
#
_cell.length_a   1.000
_cell.length_b   1.000
_cell.length_c   1.000
_cell.angle_alpha   90.00
_cell.angle_beta   90.00
_cell.angle_gamma   90.00
#
_symmetry.space_group_name_H-M   'P 1'
#
loop_
_entity.id
_entity.type
_entity.pdbx_description
1 polymer ?
#
loop_
_entity_poly.entity_id
_entity_poly.type
_entity_poly.pdbx_seq_one_letter_code
_entity_poly.pdbx_strand_id
1 'polypeptide(L)'
;MSFPDRKIGITTTVPVEVIFAAGAVPVDLNNIFITSPKREEYVQKAELAGFPRNVCRWIKGIYGAALDNGIKEIIAVMQGDCSNTHALAETLQIEGIRIIPFSYPYDRDYDMLKREIEHLADALGVVSWTDIVAWKRRLDEIRALAHKIDEMTWRENKVSGRE
;
A
#
# COMPACT_ATOMS: atom_id res chain seq x y z
N MET A 1 21.43 8.80 -5.94
CA MET A 1 20.77 8.14 -4.79
C MET A 1 20.46 6.72 -5.23
N SER A 2 21.06 5.72 -4.60
CA SER A 2 20.67 4.32 -4.87
C SER A 2 19.25 4.14 -4.34
N PHE A 3 18.33 3.70 -5.19
CA PHE A 3 17.02 3.27 -4.69
C PHE A 3 17.24 2.03 -3.82
N PRO A 4 16.58 1.93 -2.66
CA PRO A 4 16.68 0.73 -1.85
C PRO A 4 16.21 -0.50 -2.62
N ASP A 5 16.92 -1.62 -2.48
CA ASP A 5 16.52 -2.90 -3.10
C ASP A 5 15.26 -3.49 -2.44
N ARG A 6 14.96 -3.10 -1.20
CA ARG A 6 13.80 -3.59 -0.44
C ARG A 6 12.51 -2.89 -0.87
N LYS A 7 11.65 -3.62 -1.59
CA LYS A 7 10.32 -3.18 -2.00
C LYS A 7 9.24 -3.78 -1.11
N ILE A 8 8.33 -2.94 -0.62
CA ILE A 8 7.20 -3.37 0.22
C ILE A 8 5.90 -3.01 -0.51
N GLY A 9 5.11 -4.02 -0.85
CA GLY A 9 3.81 -3.82 -1.47
C GLY A 9 2.81 -3.26 -0.47
N ILE A 10 1.93 -2.37 -0.92
CA ILE A 10 0.83 -1.84 -0.11
C ILE A 10 -0.50 -2.16 -0.81
N THR A 11 -1.47 -2.65 -0.04
CA THR A 11 -2.82 -2.97 -0.58
C THR A 11 -3.73 -1.76 -0.65
N THR A 12 -3.39 -0.67 0.05
CA THR A 12 -4.11 0.61 0.08
C THR A 12 -3.18 1.66 0.70
N THR A 13 -3.71 2.85 0.99
CA THR A 13 -2.95 3.91 1.67
C THR A 13 -2.58 3.51 3.09
N VAL A 14 -1.28 3.59 3.41
CA VAL A 14 -0.71 3.33 4.73
C VAL A 14 0.23 4.48 5.11
N PRO A 15 0.69 4.56 6.37
CA PRO A 15 1.75 5.48 6.80
C PRO A 15 3.11 5.18 6.10
N VAL A 16 3.24 5.58 4.83
CA VAL A 16 4.40 5.30 3.96
C VAL A 16 5.71 5.87 4.50
N GLU A 17 5.64 6.87 5.38
CA GLU A 17 6.76 7.40 6.16
C GLU A 17 7.52 6.29 6.89
N VAL A 18 6.80 5.33 7.47
CA VAL A 18 7.40 4.22 8.21
C VAL A 18 8.18 3.30 7.27
N ILE A 19 7.67 3.08 6.06
CA ILE A 19 8.32 2.27 5.02
C ILE A 19 9.63 2.94 4.57
N PHE A 20 9.60 4.25 4.32
CA PHE A 20 10.80 4.99 3.95
C PHE A 20 11.81 5.08 5.11
N ALA A 21 11.35 5.23 6.35
CA ALA A 21 12.19 5.20 7.55
C ALA A 21 12.89 3.84 7.73
N ALA A 22 12.23 2.75 7.31
CA ALA A 22 12.80 1.40 7.28
C ALA A 22 13.81 1.17 6.14
N GLY A 23 14.14 2.21 5.36
CA GLY A 23 15.01 2.11 4.20
C GLY A 23 14.41 1.26 3.07
N ALA A 24 13.09 1.19 2.98
CA ALA A 24 12.37 0.47 1.91
C ALA A 24 11.61 1.44 0.99
N VAL A 25 11.12 0.92 -0.13
CA VAL A 25 10.28 1.67 -1.08
C VAL A 25 8.87 1.10 -1.07
N PRO A 26 7.82 1.91 -0.82
CA PRO A 26 6.44 1.48 -0.97
C PRO A 26 6.09 1.26 -2.44
N VAL A 27 5.41 0.16 -2.72
CA VAL A 27 4.94 -0.21 -4.06
C VAL A 27 3.44 -0.40 -4.03
N ASP A 28 2.71 0.49 -4.68
CA ASP A 28 1.24 0.44 -4.73
C ASP A 28 0.77 -0.64 -5.71
N LEU A 29 0.22 -1.73 -5.15
CA LEU A 29 -0.23 -2.88 -5.92
C LEU A 29 -1.53 -2.60 -6.70
N ASN A 30 -2.34 -1.62 -6.25
CA ASN A 30 -3.52 -1.18 -7.00
C ASN A 30 -3.08 -0.52 -8.29
N ASN A 31 -2.12 0.40 -8.20
CA ASN A 31 -1.59 1.10 -9.37
C ASN A 31 -0.92 0.14 -10.34
N ILE A 32 -0.12 -0.82 -9.85
CA ILE A 32 0.46 -1.87 -10.70
C ILE A 32 -0.64 -2.66 -11.40
N PHE A 33 -1.68 -3.09 -10.68
CA PHE A 33 -2.76 -3.88 -11.26
C PHE A 33 -3.53 -3.11 -12.34
N ILE A 34 -4.07 -1.93 -12.02
CA ILE A 34 -5.02 -1.23 -12.91
C ILE A 34 -4.35 -0.69 -14.16
N THR A 35 -3.08 -0.27 -14.06
CA THR A 35 -2.31 0.26 -15.19
C THR A 35 -1.68 -0.84 -16.04
N SER A 36 -1.59 -2.08 -15.54
CA SER A 36 -0.97 -3.18 -16.27
C SER A 36 -1.79 -3.59 -17.51
N PRO A 37 -1.11 -3.86 -18.65
CA PRO A 37 -1.76 -4.52 -19.79
C PRO A 37 -2.16 -5.97 -19.46
N LYS A 38 -1.51 -6.61 -18.47
CA LYS A 38 -1.79 -7.99 -18.01
C LYS A 38 -2.91 -8.07 -16.96
N ARG A 39 -3.69 -6.99 -16.75
CA ARG A 39 -4.71 -6.93 -15.69
C ARG A 39 -5.69 -8.11 -15.71
N GLU A 40 -6.08 -8.59 -16.89
CA GLU A 40 -6.96 -9.76 -17.03
C GLU A 40 -6.27 -11.04 -16.57
N GLU A 41 -4.99 -11.22 -16.94
CA GLU A 41 -4.19 -12.38 -16.56
C GLU A 41 -3.98 -12.43 -15.04
N TYR A 42 -3.79 -11.28 -14.38
CA TYR A 42 -3.67 -11.22 -12.92
C TYR A 42 -4.95 -11.71 -12.22
N VAL A 43 -6.11 -11.31 -12.74
CA VAL A 43 -7.40 -11.77 -12.20
C VAL A 43 -7.58 -13.27 -12.43
N GLN A 44 -7.27 -13.76 -13.64
CA GLN A 44 -7.36 -15.19 -13.96
C GLN A 44 -6.41 -16.03 -13.09
N LYS A 45 -5.20 -15.54 -12.82
CA LYS A 45 -4.23 -16.20 -11.95
C LYS A 45 -4.79 -16.40 -10.53
N ALA A 46 -5.47 -15.40 -9.98
CA ALA A 46 -6.15 -15.55 -8.69
C ALA A 46 -7.30 -16.56 -8.76
N GLU A 47 -8.12 -16.55 -9.82
CA GLU A 47 -9.20 -17.53 -9.96
C GLU A 47 -8.69 -18.97 -10.07
N LEU A 48 -7.57 -19.18 -10.77
CA LEU A 48 -6.87 -20.47 -10.82
C LEU A 48 -6.28 -20.88 -9.47
N ALA A 49 -5.89 -19.91 -8.64
CA ALA A 49 -5.45 -20.13 -7.27
C ALA A 49 -6.61 -20.37 -6.28
N GLY A 50 -7.88 -20.37 -6.76
CA GLY A 50 -9.05 -20.73 -5.96
C GLY A 50 -9.93 -19.57 -5.51
N PHE A 51 -9.64 -18.33 -5.93
CA PHE A 51 -10.51 -17.20 -5.62
C PHE A 51 -11.87 -17.32 -6.33
N PRO A 52 -13.01 -17.21 -5.62
CA PRO A 52 -14.32 -17.22 -6.26
C PRO A 52 -14.48 -16.09 -7.30
N ARG A 53 -15.24 -16.38 -8.36
CA ARG A 53 -15.49 -15.41 -9.44
C ARG A 53 -16.15 -14.12 -8.96
N ASN A 54 -16.96 -14.19 -7.90
CA ASN A 54 -17.68 -13.05 -7.31
C ASN A 54 -16.83 -12.24 -6.29
N VAL A 55 -15.59 -12.62 -6.01
CA VAL A 55 -14.68 -11.78 -5.19
C VAL A 55 -14.29 -10.52 -5.95
N CYS A 56 -14.04 -9.44 -5.19
CA CYS A 56 -13.59 -8.17 -5.71
C CYS A 56 -12.41 -8.32 -6.68
N ARG A 57 -12.53 -7.68 -7.84
CA ARG A 57 -11.52 -7.76 -8.90
C ARG A 57 -10.18 -7.14 -8.51
N TRP A 58 -10.18 -6.13 -7.64
CA TRP A 58 -8.95 -5.54 -7.08
C TRP A 58 -8.18 -6.54 -6.24
N ILE A 59 -8.85 -7.34 -5.40
CA ILE A 59 -8.19 -8.37 -4.59
C ILE A 59 -7.51 -9.41 -5.48
N LYS A 60 -8.24 -9.91 -6.48
CA LYS A 60 -7.70 -10.84 -7.48
C LYS A 60 -6.53 -10.24 -8.26
N GLY A 61 -6.69 -8.98 -8.67
CA GLY A 61 -5.67 -8.23 -9.39
C GLY A 61 -4.39 -7.99 -8.57
N ILE A 62 -4.52 -7.61 -7.30
CA ILE A 62 -3.41 -7.41 -6.37
C ILE A 62 -2.65 -8.72 -6.15
N TYR A 63 -3.35 -9.85 -5.97
CA TYR A 63 -2.71 -11.16 -5.87
C TYR A 63 -1.83 -11.46 -7.08
N GLY A 64 -2.39 -11.32 -8.30
CA GLY A 64 -1.64 -11.55 -9.52
C GLY A 64 -0.47 -10.57 -9.71
N ALA A 65 -0.69 -9.29 -9.42
CA ALA A 65 0.31 -8.23 -9.52
C ALA A 65 1.48 -8.45 -8.55
N ALA A 66 1.21 -8.81 -7.30
CA ALA A 66 2.24 -9.09 -6.30
C ALA A 66 3.18 -10.21 -6.76
N LEU A 67 2.61 -11.31 -7.27
CA LEU A 67 3.39 -12.46 -7.74
C LEU A 67 4.19 -12.16 -8.99
N ASP A 68 3.59 -11.52 -10.01
CA ASP A 68 4.27 -11.21 -11.28
C ASP A 68 5.42 -10.21 -11.09
N ASN A 69 5.31 -9.31 -10.09
CA ASN A 69 6.34 -8.32 -9.79
C ASN A 69 7.34 -8.77 -8.71
N GLY A 70 7.26 -10.03 -8.27
CA GLY A 70 8.21 -10.62 -7.33
C GLY A 70 8.23 -9.96 -5.96
N ILE A 71 7.12 -9.37 -5.51
CA ILE A 71 7.00 -8.71 -4.21
C ILE A 71 7.15 -9.75 -3.11
N LYS A 72 7.97 -9.45 -2.09
CA LYS A 72 8.31 -10.38 -1.00
C LYS A 72 7.73 -9.99 0.35
N GLU A 73 7.35 -8.72 0.51
CA GLU A 73 6.76 -8.18 1.72
C GLU A 73 5.58 -7.30 1.34
N ILE A 74 4.44 -7.47 2.03
CA ILE A 74 3.24 -6.67 1.79
C ILE A 74 2.67 -6.20 3.13
N ILE A 75 2.35 -4.91 3.21
CA ILE A 75 1.51 -4.37 4.27
C ILE A 75 0.05 -4.52 3.83
N ALA A 76 -0.67 -5.39 4.54
CA ALA A 76 -2.06 -5.69 4.28
C ALA A 76 -2.94 -4.98 5.31
N VAL A 77 -3.79 -4.06 4.84
CA VAL A 77 -4.72 -3.33 5.70
C VAL A 77 -5.93 -4.20 6.03
N MET A 78 -5.97 -4.71 7.26
CA MET A 78 -6.97 -5.69 7.70
C MET A 78 -8.29 -5.03 8.09
N GLN A 79 -8.27 -3.75 8.47
CA GLN A 79 -9.44 -2.97 8.85
C GLN A 79 -9.34 -1.54 8.34
N GLY A 80 -10.49 -0.99 7.89
CA GLY A 80 -10.58 0.35 7.33
C GLY A 80 -10.43 0.43 5.81
N ASP A 81 -10.36 -0.72 5.13
CA ASP A 81 -10.28 -0.82 3.66
C ASP A 81 -11.28 -1.86 3.11
N CYS A 82 -10.84 -2.96 2.48
CA CYS A 82 -11.72 -3.98 1.91
C CYS A 82 -11.95 -5.19 2.84
N SER A 83 -13.17 -5.73 2.86
CA SER A 83 -13.53 -6.93 3.65
C SER A 83 -12.82 -8.22 3.22
N ASN A 84 -12.25 -8.26 2.01
CA ASN A 84 -11.60 -9.44 1.44
C ASN A 84 -10.07 -9.44 1.62
N THR A 85 -9.49 -8.44 2.32
CA THR A 85 -8.04 -8.35 2.50
C THR A 85 -7.47 -9.50 3.33
N HIS A 86 -8.26 -10.10 4.23
CA HIS A 86 -7.87 -11.29 4.98
C HIS A 86 -7.59 -12.49 4.06
N ALA A 87 -8.52 -12.80 3.15
CA ALA A 87 -8.34 -13.90 2.18
C ALA A 87 -7.15 -13.67 1.24
N LEU A 88 -6.91 -12.41 0.85
CA LEU A 88 -5.74 -12.01 0.08
C LEU A 88 -4.44 -12.26 0.87
N ALA A 89 -4.40 -11.85 2.14
CA ALA A 89 -3.24 -12.03 2.99
C ALA A 89 -2.88 -13.52 3.18
N GLU A 90 -3.86 -14.35 3.53
CA GLU A 90 -3.66 -15.78 3.75
C GLU A 90 -3.12 -16.49 2.51
N THR A 91 -3.70 -16.21 1.34
CA THR A 91 -3.24 -16.80 0.07
C THR A 91 -1.84 -16.32 -0.33
N LEU A 92 -1.50 -15.04 -0.12
CA LEU A 92 -0.15 -14.53 -0.38
C LEU A 92 0.90 -15.11 0.59
N GLN A 93 0.52 -15.39 1.85
CA GLN A 93 1.41 -16.09 2.79
C GLN A 93 1.75 -17.50 2.33
N ILE A 94 0.78 -18.22 1.76
CA ILE A 94 1.01 -19.56 1.17
C ILE A 94 2.03 -19.49 0.03
N GLU A 95 2.03 -18.41 -0.75
CA GLU A 95 3.02 -18.12 -1.80
C GLU A 95 4.39 -17.65 -1.25
N GLY A 96 4.58 -17.66 0.07
CA GLY A 96 5.82 -17.29 0.74
C GLY A 96 6.05 -15.77 0.85
N ILE A 97 5.02 -14.96 0.65
CA ILE A 97 5.10 -13.51 0.84
C ILE A 97 4.90 -13.18 2.32
N ARG A 98 5.80 -12.39 2.88
CA ARG A 98 5.67 -11.89 4.25
C ARG A 98 4.54 -10.86 4.31
N ILE A 99 3.51 -11.15 5.08
CA ILE A 99 2.43 -10.20 5.35
C ILE A 99 2.68 -9.47 6.67
N ILE A 100 2.56 -8.15 6.62
CA ILE A 100 2.61 -7.26 7.77
C ILE A 100 1.20 -6.66 7.92
N PRO A 101 0.41 -7.08 8.92
CA PRO A 101 -0.92 -6.54 9.12
C PRO A 101 -0.84 -5.09 9.60
N PHE A 102 -1.80 -4.27 9.17
CA PHE A 102 -2.02 -2.92 9.69
C PHE A 102 -3.53 -2.68 9.79
N SER A 103 -3.99 -2.03 10.85
CA SER A 103 -5.42 -1.74 11.02
C SER A 103 -5.65 -0.27 11.33
N TYR A 104 -6.62 0.35 10.66
CA TYR A 104 -7.14 1.63 11.12
C TYR A 104 -8.23 1.39 12.17
N PRO A 105 -8.21 2.11 13.31
CA PRO A 105 -9.27 2.01 14.30
C PRO A 105 -10.62 2.39 13.67
N TYR A 106 -11.69 1.73 14.13
CA TYR A 106 -13.04 1.99 13.63
C TYR A 106 -13.52 3.39 14.02
N ASP A 107 -13.16 3.83 15.22
CA ASP A 107 -13.39 5.17 15.74
C ASP A 107 -12.15 6.05 15.57
N ARG A 108 -12.28 7.32 15.96
CA ARG A 108 -11.18 8.30 15.88
C ARG A 108 -10.27 8.21 17.11
N ASP A 109 -9.92 6.99 17.52
CA ASP A 109 -9.02 6.75 18.64
C ASP A 109 -7.55 6.97 18.20
N TYR A 110 -7.00 8.08 18.68
CA TYR A 110 -5.62 8.47 18.42
C TYR A 110 -4.62 7.47 18.99
N ASP A 111 -4.85 6.95 20.20
CA ASP A 111 -3.90 6.07 20.87
C ASP A 111 -3.89 4.68 20.22
N MET A 112 -5.04 4.20 19.73
CA MET A 112 -5.10 2.98 18.92
C MET A 112 -4.33 3.14 17.61
N LEU A 113 -4.55 4.23 16.86
CA LEU A 113 -3.82 4.47 15.62
C LEU A 113 -2.31 4.60 15.88
N LYS A 114 -1.91 5.29 16.95
CA LYS A 114 -0.50 5.42 17.34
C LYS A 114 0.14 4.06 17.59
N ARG A 115 -0.54 3.18 18.34
CA ARG A 115 -0.07 1.81 18.60
C ARG A 115 0.08 0.99 17.32
N GLU A 116 -0.86 1.09 16.39
CA GLU A 116 -0.76 0.39 15.10
C GLU A 116 0.43 0.88 14.26
N ILE A 117 0.74 2.19 14.32
CA ILE A 117 1.93 2.76 13.66
C ILE A 117 3.21 2.29 14.35
N GLU A 118 3.23 2.22 15.69
CA GLU A 118 4.37 1.70 16.46
C GLU A 118 4.63 0.21 16.14
N HIS A 119 3.58 -0.62 16.10
CA HIS A 119 3.69 -2.02 15.68
C HIS A 119 4.21 -2.17 14.24
N LEU A 120 3.75 -1.31 13.33
CA LEU A 120 4.26 -1.28 11.95
C LEU A 120 5.74 -0.90 11.91
N ALA A 121 6.17 0.09 12.71
CA ALA A 121 7.56 0.50 12.82
C ALA A 121 8.45 -0.64 13.33
N ASP A 122 8.02 -1.32 14.40
CA ASP A 122 8.71 -2.48 14.97
C ASP A 122 8.82 -3.63 13.96
N ALA A 123 7.72 -3.97 13.27
CA ALA A 123 7.70 -5.02 12.26
C ALA A 123 8.63 -4.73 11.07
N LEU A 124 8.86 -3.45 10.77
CA LEU A 124 9.74 -3.01 9.69
C LEU A 124 11.19 -2.77 10.12
N GLY A 125 11.47 -2.80 11.43
CA GLY A 125 12.79 -2.59 12.03
C GLY A 125 13.19 -1.12 12.16
N VAL A 126 12.22 -0.20 12.25
CA VAL A 126 12.48 1.22 12.43
C VAL A 126 12.78 1.50 13.91
N VAL A 127 14.00 1.94 14.20
CA VAL A 127 14.45 2.14 15.59
C VAL A 127 14.07 3.53 16.12
N SER A 128 14.03 4.55 15.25
CA SER A 128 13.81 5.93 15.69
C SER A 128 12.52 6.53 15.15
N TRP A 129 11.65 6.95 16.06
CA TRP A 129 10.45 7.73 15.72
C TRP A 129 10.81 9.07 15.05
N THR A 130 11.99 9.63 15.36
CA THR A 130 12.43 10.87 14.71
C THR A 130 12.64 10.70 13.21
N ASP A 131 13.02 9.50 12.75
CA ASP A 131 13.25 9.22 11.33
C ASP A 131 11.92 9.15 10.57
N ILE A 132 10.89 8.56 11.20
CA ILE A 132 9.51 8.58 10.68
C ILE A 132 9.03 10.03 10.53
N VAL A 133 9.24 10.86 11.55
CA VAL A 133 8.84 12.29 11.52
C VAL A 133 9.64 13.08 10.48
N ALA A 134 10.93 12.77 10.29
CA ALA A 134 11.75 13.40 9.25
C ALA A 134 11.23 13.05 7.84
N TRP A 135 10.89 11.78 7.60
CA TRP A 135 10.23 11.37 6.35
C TRP A 135 8.87 12.01 6.18
N LYS A 136 8.08 12.13 7.25
CA LYS A 136 6.80 12.85 7.21
C LYS A 136 6.97 14.28 6.69
N ARG A 137 7.89 15.05 7.27
CA ARG A 137 8.16 16.43 6.86
C ARG A 137 8.53 16.51 5.38
N ARG A 138 9.40 15.61 4.92
CA ARG A 138 9.79 15.54 3.50
C ARG A 138 8.60 15.21 2.59
N LEU A 139 7.75 14.26 2.97
CA LEU A 139 6.58 13.89 2.18
C LEU A 139 5.48 14.96 2.22
N ASP A 140 5.36 15.72 3.32
CA ASP A 140 4.41 16.82 3.41
C ASP A 140 4.68 17.91 2.37
N GLU A 141 5.96 18.19 2.05
CA GLU A 141 6.33 19.10 0.96
C GLU A 141 5.81 18.61 -0.41
N ILE A 142 5.90 17.30 -0.66
CA ILE A 142 5.39 16.67 -1.89
C ILE A 142 3.87 16.71 -1.92
N ARG A 143 3.21 16.39 -0.81
CA ARG A 143 1.74 16.46 -0.69
C ARG A 143 1.22 17.87 -0.90
N ALA A 144 1.94 18.89 -0.42
CA ALA A 144 1.58 20.29 -0.66
C ALA A 144 1.58 20.63 -2.16
N LEU A 145 2.50 20.07 -2.95
CA LEU A 145 2.49 20.22 -4.41
C LEU A 145 1.28 19.53 -5.04
N ALA A 146 0.93 18.31 -4.59
CA ALA A 146 -0.26 17.61 -5.06
C ALA A 146 -1.55 18.39 -4.75
N HIS A 147 -1.67 18.96 -3.56
CA HIS A 147 -2.80 19.84 -3.20
C HIS A 147 -2.89 21.08 -4.09
N LYS A 148 -1.75 21.67 -4.44
CA LYS A 148 -1.70 22.82 -5.35
C LYS A 148 -2.18 22.44 -6.75
N ILE A 149 -1.77 21.28 -7.27
CA ILE A 149 -2.23 20.78 -8.57
C ILE A 149 -3.74 20.53 -8.54
N ASP A 150 -4.25 19.91 -7.47
CA ASP A 150 -5.68 19.70 -7.27
C ASP A 150 -6.46 21.02 -7.28
N GLU A 151 -6.01 22.03 -6.53
CA GLU A 151 -6.61 23.38 -6.54
C GLU A 151 -6.58 24.02 -7.93
N MET A 152 -5.44 23.95 -8.63
CA MET A 152 -5.32 24.47 -10.00
C MET A 152 -6.25 23.75 -10.99
N THR A 153 -6.60 22.49 -10.71
CA THR A 153 -7.54 21.70 -11.53
C THR A 153 -8.97 22.16 -11.29
N TRP A 154 -9.47 22.14 -10.05
CA TRP A 154 -10.89 22.33 -9.79
C TRP A 154 -11.31 23.81 -9.67
N ARG A 155 -10.43 24.68 -9.16
CA ARG A 155 -10.73 26.10 -8.91
C ARG A 155 -10.28 26.99 -10.05
N GLU A 156 -9.06 26.79 -10.54
CA GLU A 156 -8.45 27.67 -11.53
C GLU A 156 -8.61 27.16 -12.98
N ASN A 157 -8.96 25.88 -13.17
CA ASN A 157 -9.06 25.20 -14.46
C ASN A 157 -7.82 25.40 -15.35
N LYS A 158 -6.63 25.43 -14.74
CA LYS A 158 -5.34 25.69 -15.42
C LYS A 158 -4.62 24.43 -15.85
N VAL A 159 -4.91 23.32 -15.19
CA VAL A 159 -4.35 21.99 -15.44
C VAL A 159 -5.49 20.98 -15.43
N SER A 160 -5.30 19.83 -16.04
CA SER A 160 -6.27 18.73 -16.02
C SER A 160 -5.90 17.66 -14.98
N GLY A 161 -6.80 16.69 -14.76
CA GLY A 161 -6.50 15.53 -13.91
C GLY A 161 -5.56 14.50 -14.56
N ARG A 162 -4.85 14.86 -15.64
CA ARG A 162 -3.90 13.99 -16.35
C ARG A 162 -2.43 14.35 -16.08
N GLU A 163 -2.14 15.58 -15.69
CA GLU A 163 -0.82 16.05 -15.25
C GLU A 163 -0.39 15.39 -13.93
#